data_AF-A0A4L7JKK5-F1
#
_entry.id   AF-A0A4L7JKK5-F1
#
_cell.length_a   1.000
_cell.length_b   1.000
_cell.length_c   1.000
_cell.angle_alpha   90.00
_cell.angle_beta   90.00
_cell.angle_gamma   90.00
#
_symmetry.space_group_name_H-M   'P 1'
#
loop_
_entity.id
_entity.type
_entity.pdbx_description
1 polymer ?
#
loop_
_entity_poly.entity_id
_entity_poly.type
_entity_poly.pdbx_seq_one_letter_code
_entity_poly.pdbx_strand_id
1 'polypeptide(L)'
;MDSLNHSSLPLILIIDSTADIFFDVSYILRKLKRDTIIFDFKSGIKLYQLGLELSNLGIVHITSNKINTSLLRKSLIGFRSLTGTSILPYEEKILCNSIFNFKTQAMYVERLNILCRDFFYQIKSNKFLDVHFGEGIVFLIIKIKNSNEIKDYKQFLDDLKVYLDDKQLSLMIGTSFGFRTPRIEIINRFNNDLCLRLSVGVYKGVLYYSMQEFIRTWRS
;
A
#
# COMPACT_ATOMS: atom_id res chain seq x y z
N MET A 1 -21.87 6.72 -7.33
CA MET A 1 -22.46 5.36 -7.20
C MET A 1 -23.57 5.11 -8.21
N ASP A 2 -24.35 6.12 -8.60
CA ASP A 2 -25.46 5.93 -9.56
C ASP A 2 -25.02 5.43 -10.94
N SER A 3 -23.86 5.86 -11.43
CA SER A 3 -23.27 5.36 -12.69
C SER A 3 -22.96 3.86 -12.69
N LEU A 4 -22.80 3.23 -11.52
CA LEU A 4 -22.51 1.80 -11.39
C LEU A 4 -23.78 0.94 -11.39
N ASN A 5 -24.99 1.49 -11.38
CA ASN A 5 -26.23 0.73 -11.20
C ASN A 5 -26.94 0.28 -12.50
N HIS A 6 -26.41 0.63 -13.67
CA HIS A 6 -27.15 0.49 -14.95
C HIS A 6 -26.80 -0.75 -15.80
N SER A 7 -26.24 -1.83 -15.23
CA SER A 7 -25.85 -3.02 -16.00
C SER A 7 -26.40 -4.32 -15.40
N SER A 8 -26.80 -5.24 -16.28
CA SER A 8 -27.38 -6.55 -15.95
C SER A 8 -26.35 -7.61 -15.53
N LEU A 9 -25.05 -7.35 -15.76
CA LEU A 9 -23.98 -8.23 -15.29
C LEU A 9 -23.73 -8.06 -13.79
N PRO A 10 -23.11 -9.01 -13.11
CA PRO A 10 -22.56 -8.77 -11.78
C PRO A 10 -21.48 -7.67 -11.78
N LEU A 11 -21.52 -6.77 -10.81
CA LEU A 11 -20.42 -5.85 -10.53
C LEU A 11 -19.35 -6.58 -9.73
N ILE A 12 -18.10 -6.56 -10.21
CA ILE A 12 -16.95 -7.05 -9.45
C ILE A 12 -16.20 -5.85 -8.89
N LEU A 13 -16.09 -5.78 -7.57
CA LEU A 13 -15.27 -4.77 -6.88
C LEU A 13 -14.07 -5.45 -6.24
N ILE A 14 -12.90 -4.88 -6.49
CA ILE A 14 -11.63 -5.27 -5.86
C ILE A 14 -11.22 -4.12 -4.95
N ILE A 15 -11.01 -4.43 -3.68
CA ILE A 15 -10.70 -3.47 -2.64
C ILE A 15 -9.45 -3.96 -1.90
N ASP A 16 -8.49 -3.07 -1.67
CA ASP A 16 -7.39 -3.31 -0.75
C ASP A 16 -7.67 -2.53 0.55
N SER A 17 -8.14 -3.22 1.58
CA SER A 17 -8.46 -2.63 2.90
C SER A 17 -7.31 -2.75 3.88
N THR A 18 -6.10 -3.09 3.42
CA THR A 18 -4.96 -3.31 4.30
C THR A 18 -4.65 -2.12 5.22
N ALA A 19 -4.84 -0.90 4.73
CA ALA A 19 -4.61 0.34 5.50
C ALA A 19 -5.85 0.80 6.30
N ASP A 20 -6.99 0.11 6.18
CA ASP A 20 -8.22 0.39 6.91
C ASP A 20 -8.78 -0.90 7.52
N ILE A 21 -8.27 -1.25 8.71
CA ILE A 21 -8.66 -2.49 9.40
C ILE A 21 -10.13 -2.50 9.84
N PHE A 22 -10.78 -1.33 9.88
CA PHE A 22 -12.18 -1.16 10.29
C PHE A 22 -13.15 -1.13 9.10
N PHE A 23 -12.65 -1.34 7.88
CA PHE A 23 -13.43 -1.26 6.66
C PHE A 23 -14.66 -2.21 6.67
N ASP A 24 -15.88 -1.64 6.69
CA ASP A 24 -17.12 -2.41 6.64
C ASP A 24 -17.57 -2.65 5.18
N VAL A 25 -17.16 -3.80 4.63
CA VAL A 25 -17.61 -4.28 3.31
C VAL A 25 -19.14 -4.34 3.22
N SER A 26 -19.82 -4.63 4.33
CA SER A 26 -21.28 -4.74 4.36
C SER A 26 -21.97 -3.41 4.10
N TYR A 27 -21.35 -2.29 4.52
CA TYR A 27 -21.85 -0.95 4.24
C TYR A 27 -21.93 -0.68 2.73
N ILE A 28 -20.90 -1.06 1.98
CA ILE A 28 -20.88 -0.90 0.52
C ILE A 28 -21.95 -1.77 -0.13
N LEU A 29 -22.05 -3.04 0.26
CA LEU A 29 -23.04 -3.96 -0.30
C LEU A 29 -24.48 -3.48 -0.08
N ARG A 30 -24.79 -2.89 1.09
CA ARG A 30 -26.13 -2.32 1.37
C ARG A 30 -26.48 -1.13 0.48
N LYS A 31 -25.48 -0.40 -0.04
CA LYS A 31 -25.68 0.80 -0.89
C LYS A 31 -25.80 0.47 -2.38
N LEU A 32 -25.35 -0.70 -2.81
CA LEU A 32 -25.39 -1.14 -4.21
C LEU A 32 -26.71 -1.84 -4.51
N LYS A 33 -27.42 -1.38 -5.55
CA LYS A 33 -28.73 -1.92 -5.95
C LYS A 33 -28.65 -3.03 -6.99
N ARG A 34 -27.45 -3.51 -7.31
CA ARG A 34 -27.18 -4.58 -8.29
C ARG A 34 -26.40 -5.73 -7.68
N ASP A 35 -26.42 -6.86 -8.36
CA ASP A 35 -25.63 -8.03 -7.98
C ASP A 35 -24.15 -7.66 -7.96
N THR A 36 -23.51 -7.87 -6.82
CA THR A 36 -22.12 -7.43 -6.58
C THR A 36 -21.33 -8.54 -5.91
N ILE A 37 -20.10 -8.76 -6.37
CA ILE A 37 -19.08 -9.56 -5.70
C ILE A 37 -17.96 -8.61 -5.29
N ILE A 38 -17.58 -8.64 -4.01
CA ILE A 38 -16.47 -7.87 -3.47
C ILE A 38 -15.34 -8.83 -3.10
N PHE A 39 -14.16 -8.57 -3.64
CA PHE A 39 -12.90 -9.15 -3.23
C PHE A 39 -12.16 -8.12 -2.37
N ASP A 40 -12.18 -8.33 -1.06
CA ASP A 40 -11.46 -7.51 -0.10
C ASP A 40 -10.11 -8.15 0.23
N PHE A 41 -9.03 -7.49 -0.14
CA PHE A 41 -7.65 -7.93 0.06
C PHE A 41 -7.04 -7.28 1.29
N LYS A 42 -6.40 -8.12 2.11
CA LYS A 42 -5.57 -7.70 3.24
C LYS A 42 -4.18 -8.32 3.13
N SER A 43 -3.14 -7.50 3.31
CA SER A 43 -1.76 -7.98 3.31
C SER A 43 -1.41 -8.66 4.63
N GLY A 44 -1.11 -9.96 4.56
CA GLY A 44 -0.59 -10.75 5.68
C GLY A 44 0.79 -10.27 6.13
N ILE A 45 1.65 -9.84 5.20
CA ILE A 45 2.95 -9.24 5.53
C ILE A 45 2.78 -8.02 6.47
N LYS A 46 1.79 -7.18 6.21
CA LYS A 46 1.63 -5.91 6.93
C LYS A 46 0.90 -6.14 8.25
N LEU A 47 -0.27 -6.78 8.20
CA LEU A 47 -1.11 -6.95 9.39
C LEU A 47 -0.64 -8.11 10.28
N TYR A 48 -0.16 -9.21 9.70
CA TYR A 48 0.20 -10.43 10.43
C TYR A 48 1.71 -10.63 10.59
N GLN A 49 2.53 -9.70 10.11
CA GLN A 49 3.98 -9.71 10.33
C GLN A 49 4.53 -8.32 10.66
N LEU A 50 3.67 -7.30 10.83
CA LEU A 50 4.06 -5.92 11.14
C LEU A 50 5.13 -5.36 10.17
N GLY A 51 5.07 -5.77 8.90
CA GLY A 51 6.02 -5.33 7.86
C GLY A 51 7.41 -5.96 7.94
N LEU A 52 7.58 -7.09 8.64
CA LEU A 52 8.85 -7.82 8.77
C LEU A 52 9.22 -8.68 7.55
N GLU A 53 8.27 -8.91 6.63
CA GLU A 53 8.52 -9.63 5.37
C GLU A 53 8.99 -11.08 5.56
N LEU A 54 8.49 -11.77 6.59
CA LEU A 54 8.82 -13.18 6.90
C LEU A 54 8.21 -14.16 5.88
N SER A 55 7.07 -13.81 5.29
CA SER A 55 6.45 -14.56 4.19
C SER A 55 5.51 -13.66 3.38
N ASN A 56 5.42 -13.90 2.08
CA ASN A 56 4.51 -13.19 1.19
C ASN A 56 3.07 -13.72 1.28
N LEU A 57 2.38 -13.34 2.36
CA LEU A 57 0.98 -13.72 2.61
C LEU A 57 0.00 -12.62 2.21
N GLY A 58 -1.08 -13.03 1.54
CA GLY A 58 -2.26 -12.22 1.24
C GLY A 58 -3.53 -12.95 1.66
N ILE A 59 -4.49 -12.22 2.20
CA ILE A 59 -5.78 -12.74 2.64
C ILE A 59 -6.84 -12.10 1.75
N VAL A 60 -7.74 -12.91 1.20
CA VAL A 60 -8.87 -12.43 0.40
C VAL A 60 -10.18 -12.84 1.07
N HIS A 61 -11.00 -11.84 1.38
CA HIS A 61 -12.37 -12.03 1.83
C HIS A 61 -13.32 -11.80 0.65
N ILE A 62 -14.12 -12.82 0.33
CA ILE A 62 -15.06 -12.77 -0.80
C ILE A 62 -16.47 -12.69 -0.24
N THR A 63 -17.14 -11.57 -0.51
CA THR A 63 -18.51 -11.30 -0.05
C THR A 63 -19.39 -10.94 -1.24
N SER A 64 -20.67 -11.31 -1.20
CA SER A 64 -21.66 -10.92 -2.21
C SER A 64 -23.01 -10.67 -1.54
N ASN A 65 -23.85 -9.84 -2.17
CA ASN A 65 -25.22 -9.59 -1.73
C ASN A 65 -26.21 -10.67 -2.18
N LYS A 66 -26.19 -11.04 -3.47
CA LYS A 66 -27.20 -11.89 -4.11
C LYS A 66 -26.61 -13.09 -4.84
N ILE A 67 -25.28 -13.18 -4.94
CA ILE A 67 -24.59 -14.25 -5.69
C ILE A 67 -24.02 -15.28 -4.71
N ASN A 68 -24.28 -16.56 -4.96
CA ASN A 68 -23.63 -17.64 -4.23
C ASN A 68 -22.17 -17.77 -4.66
N THR A 69 -21.24 -17.50 -3.74
CA THR A 69 -19.79 -17.52 -3.99
C THR A 69 -19.12 -18.88 -3.74
N SER A 70 -19.90 -19.94 -3.45
CA SER A 70 -19.39 -21.29 -3.18
C SER A 70 -18.52 -21.84 -4.31
N LEU A 71 -19.02 -21.78 -5.55
CA LEU A 71 -18.30 -22.29 -6.73
C LEU A 71 -17.00 -21.50 -6.99
N LEU A 72 -17.04 -20.19 -6.79
CA LEU A 72 -15.88 -19.32 -6.90
C LEU A 72 -14.81 -19.70 -5.85
N ARG A 73 -15.22 -19.89 -4.58
CA ARG A 73 -14.30 -20.32 -3.51
C ARG A 73 -13.67 -21.68 -3.80
N LYS A 74 -14.46 -22.66 -4.25
CA LYS A 74 -13.94 -23.97 -4.66
C LYS A 74 -12.94 -23.86 -5.81
N SER A 75 -13.22 -23.00 -6.80
CA SER A 75 -12.32 -22.77 -7.93
C SER A 75 -11.00 -22.16 -7.49
N LEU A 76 -11.02 -21.20 -6.57
CA LEU A 76 -9.80 -20.59 -6.01
C LEU A 76 -8.99 -21.58 -5.17
N ILE A 77 -9.66 -22.44 -4.38
CA ILE A 77 -8.99 -23.51 -3.64
C ILE A 77 -8.33 -24.50 -4.61
N GLY A 78 -9.06 -24.91 -5.65
CA GLY A 78 -8.54 -25.81 -6.69
C GLY A 78 -7.33 -25.22 -7.40
N PHE A 79 -7.39 -23.94 -7.79
CA PHE A 79 -6.25 -23.22 -8.38
C PHE A 79 -5.04 -23.25 -7.45
N ARG A 80 -5.22 -22.89 -6.17
CA ARG A 80 -4.15 -22.91 -5.16
C ARG A 80 -3.48 -24.29 -5.02
N SER A 81 -4.29 -25.35 -5.01
CA SER A 81 -3.80 -26.73 -4.94
C SER A 81 -3.02 -27.12 -6.19
N LEU A 82 -3.49 -26.74 -7.38
CA LEU A 82 -2.80 -27.04 -8.65
C LEU A 82 -1.49 -26.27 -8.81
N THR A 83 -1.45 -25.00 -8.37
CA THR A 83 -0.25 -24.15 -8.48
C THR A 83 0.75 -24.35 -7.34
N GLY A 84 0.45 -25.21 -6.37
CA GLY A 84 1.33 -25.44 -5.22
C GLY A 84 1.46 -24.23 -4.29
N THR A 85 0.54 -23.26 -4.34
CA THR A 85 0.58 -22.01 -3.55
C THR A 85 -0.12 -22.18 -2.20
N SER A 86 0.06 -23.35 -1.58
CA SER A 86 -0.52 -23.66 -0.27
C SER A 86 0.21 -22.93 0.85
N ILE A 87 -0.50 -22.68 1.95
CA ILE A 87 0.08 -22.10 3.16
C ILE A 87 1.05 -23.11 3.77
N LEU A 88 2.28 -22.69 4.03
CA LEU A 88 3.31 -23.50 4.65
C LEU A 88 3.12 -23.57 6.18
N PRO A 89 3.61 -24.61 6.87
CA PRO A 89 3.39 -24.78 8.32
C PRO A 89 3.88 -23.60 9.18
N TYR A 90 4.94 -22.91 8.78
CA TYR A 90 5.42 -21.73 9.51
C TYR A 90 4.54 -20.50 9.27
N GLU A 91 3.91 -20.39 8.10
CA GLU A 91 2.99 -19.31 7.75
C GLU A 91 1.68 -19.45 8.53
N GLU A 92 1.21 -20.68 8.73
CA GLU A 92 0.10 -20.98 9.63
C GLU A 92 0.42 -20.52 11.07
N LYS A 93 1.63 -20.81 11.56
CA LYS A 93 2.07 -20.31 12.88
C LYS A 93 2.10 -18.79 12.96
N ILE A 94 2.48 -18.08 11.89
CA ILE A 94 2.43 -16.62 11.83
C ILE A 94 0.97 -16.15 11.91
N LEU A 95 0.07 -16.71 11.11
CA LEU A 95 -1.36 -16.32 11.06
C LEU A 95 -2.09 -16.60 12.38
N CYS A 96 -1.71 -17.66 13.09
CA CYS A 96 -2.30 -18.04 14.38
C CYS A 96 -1.59 -17.42 15.59
N ASN A 97 -0.55 -16.61 15.40
CA ASN A 97 0.20 -16.04 16.52
C ASN A 97 -0.60 -14.93 17.22
N SER A 98 -0.78 -15.06 18.54
CA SER A 98 -1.54 -14.11 19.36
C SER A 98 -0.92 -12.70 19.42
N ILE A 99 0.36 -12.55 19.08
CA ILE A 99 1.03 -11.25 18.98
C ILE A 99 0.41 -10.41 17.85
N PHE A 100 -0.03 -11.03 16.75
CA PHE A 100 -0.59 -10.34 15.59
C PHE A 100 -2.11 -10.20 15.66
N ASN A 101 -2.63 -9.90 16.85
CA ASN A 101 -4.05 -9.65 17.08
C ASN A 101 -4.52 -8.29 16.53
N PHE A 102 -5.84 -8.08 16.57
CA PHE A 102 -6.46 -6.85 16.06
C PHE A 102 -5.88 -5.56 16.67
N LYS A 103 -5.55 -5.57 17.97
CA LYS A 103 -4.98 -4.39 18.64
C LYS A 103 -3.61 -4.04 18.08
N THR A 104 -2.73 -5.02 17.88
CA THR A 104 -1.40 -4.75 17.31
C THR A 104 -1.46 -4.34 15.85
N GLN A 105 -2.40 -4.92 15.08
CA GLN A 105 -2.71 -4.49 13.71
C GLN A 105 -3.17 -3.03 13.65
N ALA A 106 -4.07 -2.63 14.56
CA ALA A 106 -4.56 -1.25 14.66
C ALA A 106 -3.43 -0.27 14.97
N MET A 107 -2.64 -0.57 16.00
CA MET A 107 -1.48 0.24 16.39
C MET A 107 -0.45 0.36 15.26
N TYR A 108 -0.29 -0.71 14.48
CA TYR A 108 0.62 -0.74 13.35
C TYR A 108 0.16 0.18 12.21
N VAL A 109 -1.12 0.11 11.82
CA VAL A 109 -1.70 0.99 10.79
C VAL A 109 -1.73 2.45 11.26
N GLU A 110 -2.07 2.70 12.51
CA GLU A 110 -2.01 4.04 13.10
C GLU A 110 -0.58 4.60 13.04
N ARG A 111 0.42 3.79 13.40
CA ARG A 111 1.84 4.18 13.30
C ARG A 111 2.24 4.54 11.87
N LEU A 112 1.81 3.78 10.87
CA LEU A 112 2.07 4.11 9.46
C LEU A 112 1.52 5.48 9.08
N ASN A 113 0.28 5.76 9.47
CA ASN A 113 -0.36 7.05 9.21
C ASN A 113 0.37 8.20 9.91
N ILE A 114 0.74 8.03 11.19
CA ILE A 114 1.50 9.03 11.95
C ILE A 114 2.85 9.30 11.28
N LEU A 115 3.60 8.26 10.92
CA LEU A 115 4.91 8.43 10.30
C LEU A 115 4.82 9.07 8.92
N CYS A 116 3.84 8.68 8.11
CA CYS A 116 3.59 9.28 6.80
C CYS A 116 3.29 10.77 6.93
N ARG A 117 2.39 11.13 7.86
CA ARG A 117 2.03 12.52 8.18
C ARG A 117 3.22 13.32 8.69
N ASP A 118 3.97 12.79 9.64
CA ASP A 118 5.15 13.44 10.20
C ASP A 118 6.16 13.73 9.08
N PHE A 119 6.46 12.73 8.25
CA PHE A 119 7.39 12.87 7.14
C PHE A 119 6.94 13.94 6.15
N PHE A 120 5.65 13.96 5.79
CA PHE A 120 5.05 14.99 4.95
C PHE A 120 5.35 16.40 5.48
N TYR A 121 5.09 16.66 6.76
CA TYR A 121 5.32 17.99 7.34
C TYR A 121 6.78 18.42 7.33
N GLN A 122 7.72 17.47 7.33
CA GLN A 122 9.15 17.76 7.26
C GLN A 122 9.64 18.12 5.85
N ILE A 123 8.98 17.61 4.80
CA ILE A 123 9.44 17.79 3.41
C ILE A 123 8.57 18.74 2.58
N LYS A 124 7.34 19.04 3.03
CA LYS A 124 6.36 19.83 2.25
C LYS A 124 6.82 21.24 1.87
N SER A 125 7.81 21.79 2.59
CA SER A 125 8.34 23.13 2.33
C SER A 125 9.38 23.18 1.22
N ASN A 126 9.74 22.04 0.60
CA ASN A 126 10.65 22.02 -0.53
C ASN A 126 10.09 22.87 -1.70
N LYS A 127 10.87 23.84 -2.17
CA LYS A 127 10.42 24.81 -3.18
C LYS A 127 10.26 24.22 -4.57
N PHE A 128 10.89 23.08 -4.88
CA PHE A 128 10.86 22.39 -6.17
C PHE A 128 9.91 21.20 -6.21
N LEU A 129 9.30 20.82 -5.09
CA LEU A 129 8.43 19.67 -4.99
C LEU A 129 7.01 20.07 -4.57
N ASP A 130 6.02 19.49 -5.21
CA ASP A 130 4.65 19.44 -4.69
C ASP A 130 4.45 18.10 -4.00
N VAL A 131 4.35 18.13 -2.67
CA VAL A 131 4.15 16.95 -1.85
C VAL A 131 2.68 16.88 -1.45
N HIS A 132 2.03 15.75 -1.71
CA HIS A 132 0.65 15.50 -1.36
C HIS A 132 0.53 14.37 -0.35
N PHE A 133 -0.27 14.62 0.68
CA PHE A 133 -0.67 13.68 1.73
C PHE A 133 -2.19 13.79 1.91
N GLY A 134 -2.83 12.69 2.27
CA GLY A 134 -4.24 12.65 2.64
C GLY A 134 -4.44 11.88 3.93
N GLU A 135 -5.47 12.22 4.69
CA GLU A 135 -5.83 11.48 5.89
C GLU A 135 -6.14 10.01 5.56
N GLY A 136 -5.62 9.08 6.35
CA GLY A 136 -5.73 7.64 6.09
C GLY A 136 -4.84 7.11 4.96
N ILE A 137 -4.01 7.95 4.32
CA ILE A 137 -3.09 7.54 3.26
C ILE A 137 -1.72 7.18 3.84
N VAL A 138 -1.27 5.96 3.54
CA VAL A 138 -0.02 5.35 4.03
C VAL A 138 1.19 5.55 3.11
N PHE A 139 1.13 6.55 2.23
CA PHE A 139 2.19 6.95 1.32
C PHE A 139 2.04 8.42 0.92
N LEU A 140 3.11 9.01 0.41
CA LEU A 140 3.17 10.36 -0.12
C LEU A 140 3.20 10.30 -1.65
N ILE A 141 2.58 11.28 -2.28
CA ILE A 141 2.74 11.55 -3.71
C ILE A 141 3.61 12.79 -3.85
N ILE A 142 4.72 12.68 -4.56
CA ILE A 142 5.67 13.79 -4.77
C ILE A 142 5.73 14.08 -6.26
N LYS A 143 5.49 15.33 -6.64
CA LYS A 143 5.65 15.83 -8.00
C LYS A 143 6.79 16.83 -8.05
N ILE A 144 7.54 16.81 -9.16
CA ILE A 144 8.55 17.83 -9.43
C ILE A 144 7.82 19.02 -10.07
N LYS A 145 7.89 20.18 -9.42
CA LYS A 145 7.25 21.40 -9.94
C LYS A 145 7.78 21.74 -11.32
N ASN A 146 6.88 22.19 -12.19
CA ASN A 146 7.18 22.57 -13.57
C ASN A 146 7.81 21.45 -14.42
N SER A 147 7.67 20.18 -14.03
CA SER A 147 8.08 19.04 -14.85
C SER A 147 7.04 17.92 -14.83
N ASN A 148 6.81 17.34 -16.00
CA ASN A 148 6.12 16.07 -16.18
C ASN A 148 6.93 15.14 -17.09
N GLU A 149 8.26 15.25 -17.05
CA GLU A 149 9.15 14.45 -17.88
C GLU A 149 9.80 13.32 -17.08
N ILE A 150 9.74 12.10 -17.60
CA ILE A 150 10.29 10.91 -16.94
C ILE A 150 11.78 11.06 -16.58
N LYS A 151 12.54 11.84 -17.38
CA LYS A 151 13.96 12.08 -17.17
C LYS A 151 14.23 12.82 -15.86
N ASP A 152 13.37 13.75 -15.46
CA ASP A 152 13.56 14.54 -14.23
C ASP A 152 13.29 13.69 -12.98
N TYR A 153 12.29 12.81 -13.07
CA TYR A 153 12.01 11.83 -12.02
C TYR A 153 13.10 10.77 -11.89
N LYS A 154 13.69 10.33 -13.01
CA LYS A 154 14.87 9.45 -12.98
C LYS A 154 16.07 10.15 -12.35
N GLN A 155 16.34 11.41 -12.75
CA GLN A 155 17.41 12.20 -12.16
C GLN A 155 17.23 12.35 -10.64
N PHE A 156 16.01 12.63 -10.16
CA PHE A 156 15.73 12.66 -8.72
C PHE A 156 16.13 11.35 -8.02
N LEU A 157 15.80 10.20 -8.61
CA LEU A 157 16.14 8.89 -8.03
C LEU A 157 17.64 8.59 -8.10
N ASP A 158 18.31 9.04 -9.17
CA ASP A 158 19.76 8.91 -9.33
C ASP A 158 20.50 9.79 -8.30
N ASP A 159 20.07 11.04 -8.12
CA ASP A 159 20.59 11.95 -7.08
C ASP A 159 20.41 11.35 -5.68
N LEU A 160 19.22 10.80 -5.41
CA LEU A 160 18.92 10.15 -4.14
C LEU A 160 19.82 8.95 -3.92
N LYS A 161 20.02 8.14 -4.96
CA LYS A 161 20.88 6.96 -4.90
C LYS A 161 22.32 7.37 -4.56
N VAL A 162 22.89 8.33 -5.28
CA VAL A 162 24.25 8.85 -4.99
C VAL A 162 24.34 9.33 -3.54
N TYR A 163 23.37 10.13 -3.08
CA TYR A 163 23.33 10.65 -1.71
C TYR A 163 23.25 9.54 -0.63
N LEU A 164 22.58 8.43 -0.92
CA LEU A 164 22.45 7.29 0.00
C LEU A 164 23.67 6.35 -0.06
N ASP A 165 24.23 6.15 -1.25
CA ASP A 165 25.44 5.34 -1.46
C ASP A 165 26.64 5.92 -0.69
N ASP A 166 26.79 7.25 -0.68
CA ASP A 166 27.79 7.97 0.14
C ASP A 166 27.67 7.66 1.65
N LYS A 167 26.48 7.26 2.11
CA LYS A 167 26.18 6.89 3.50
C LYS A 167 26.11 5.39 3.72
N GLN A 168 26.42 4.58 2.70
CA GLN A 168 26.30 3.12 2.71
C GLN A 168 24.87 2.64 3.01
N LEU A 169 23.86 3.40 2.53
CA LEU A 169 22.46 3.07 2.68
C LEU A 169 21.87 2.60 1.35
N SER A 170 21.04 1.56 1.39
CA SER A 170 20.31 1.08 0.21
C SER A 170 18.81 1.39 0.32
N LEU A 171 18.23 1.81 -0.80
CA LEU A 171 16.79 2.05 -0.91
C LEU A 171 16.15 0.98 -1.80
N MET A 172 15.06 0.38 -1.32
CA MET A 172 14.26 -0.52 -2.13
C MET A 172 13.33 0.27 -3.05
N ILE A 173 13.36 -0.05 -4.35
CA ILE A 173 12.41 0.48 -5.33
C ILE A 173 11.10 -0.30 -5.22
N GLY A 174 9.98 0.42 -5.15
CA GLY A 174 8.66 -0.21 -5.13
C GLY A 174 7.53 0.70 -4.62
N THR A 175 6.32 0.41 -5.08
CA THR A 175 5.09 1.12 -4.69
C THR A 175 4.40 0.60 -3.42
N SER A 176 4.73 -0.60 -2.93
CA SER A 176 4.05 -1.16 -1.75
C SER A 176 4.50 -0.46 -0.46
N PHE A 177 3.54 -0.24 0.45
CA PHE A 177 3.73 0.44 1.72
C PHE A 177 3.90 -0.55 2.87
N GLY A 178 4.00 -0.08 4.12
CA GLY A 178 3.88 -0.98 5.27
C GLY A 178 5.08 -1.90 5.47
N PHE A 179 6.27 -1.49 5.05
CA PHE A 179 7.48 -2.26 5.30
C PHE A 179 8.33 -1.59 6.36
N ARG A 180 9.35 -2.31 6.83
CA ARG A 180 10.31 -1.77 7.78
C ARG A 180 11.02 -0.53 7.23
N THR A 181 11.46 -0.61 5.97
CA THR A 181 12.21 0.46 5.30
C THR A 181 11.32 1.25 4.33
N PRO A 182 11.69 2.51 4.05
CA PRO A 182 11.05 3.27 2.99
C PRO A 182 11.19 2.60 1.62
N ARG A 183 10.23 2.89 0.74
CA ARG A 183 10.26 2.52 -0.68
C ARG A 183 9.78 3.67 -1.53
N ILE A 184 10.38 3.84 -2.70
CA ILE A 184 10.01 4.88 -3.66
C ILE A 184 9.95 4.30 -5.07
N GLU A 185 9.00 4.76 -5.87
CA GLU A 185 8.89 4.36 -7.27
C GLU A 185 8.26 5.50 -8.09
N ILE A 186 8.66 5.62 -9.36
CA ILE A 186 7.99 6.49 -10.32
C ILE A 186 6.71 5.80 -10.76
N ILE A 187 5.57 6.47 -10.62
CA ILE A 187 4.29 5.97 -11.10
C ILE A 187 3.72 6.90 -12.16
N ASN A 188 3.04 6.31 -13.13
CA ASN A 188 2.23 7.04 -14.09
C ASN A 188 0.75 6.91 -13.70
N ARG A 189 0.13 8.01 -13.27
CA ARG A 189 -1.30 8.03 -12.95
C ARG A 189 -2.13 8.21 -14.22
N PHE A 190 -3.46 8.21 -14.09
CA PHE A 190 -4.36 8.52 -15.20
C PHE A 190 -3.96 9.84 -15.89
N ASN A 191 -4.11 9.87 -17.23
CA ASN A 191 -3.78 11.01 -18.09
C ASN A 191 -2.29 11.40 -18.12
N ASN A 192 -1.38 10.42 -18.03
CA ASN A 192 0.07 10.64 -18.13
C ASN A 192 0.64 11.58 -17.05
N ASP A 193 0.06 11.56 -15.86
CA ASP A 193 0.50 12.38 -14.73
C ASP A 193 1.57 11.62 -13.94
N LEU A 194 2.83 11.94 -14.20
CA LEU A 194 3.98 11.31 -13.54
C LEU A 194 4.16 11.86 -12.13
N CYS A 195 4.47 10.96 -11.20
CA CYS A 195 4.87 11.33 -9.85
C CYS A 195 5.71 10.23 -9.19
N LEU A 196 6.33 10.57 -8.06
CA LEU A 196 6.93 9.60 -7.17
C LEU A 196 5.91 9.20 -6.12
N ARG A 197 5.78 7.90 -5.90
CA ARG A 197 5.07 7.36 -4.73
C ARG A 197 6.09 6.97 -3.69
N LEU A 198 6.08 7.63 -2.54
CA LEU A 198 6.97 7.37 -1.43
C LEU A 198 6.21 6.71 -0.28
N SER A 199 6.57 5.48 0.05
CA SER A 199 6.16 4.82 1.29
C SER A 199 7.27 5.02 2.32
N VAL A 200 6.96 5.62 3.46
CA VAL A 200 7.99 6.03 4.45
C VAL A 200 8.46 4.90 5.37
N GLY A 201 7.82 3.74 5.29
CA GLY A 201 8.03 2.61 6.22
C GLY A 201 7.39 2.82 7.59
N VAL A 202 7.57 1.85 8.48
CA VAL A 202 6.94 1.82 9.82
C VAL A 202 7.90 2.11 10.99
N TYR A 203 9.18 2.36 10.69
CA TYR A 203 10.19 2.70 11.69
C TYR A 203 11.07 3.87 11.24
N LYS A 204 11.36 4.78 12.18
CA LYS A 204 12.32 5.87 11.99
C LYS A 204 13.74 5.33 12.18
N GLY A 205 14.39 4.92 11.09
CA GLY A 205 15.80 4.49 11.06
C GLY A 205 16.71 5.50 10.35
N VAL A 206 17.99 5.16 10.19
CA VAL A 206 18.97 6.01 9.48
C VAL A 206 18.47 6.36 8.07
N LEU A 207 17.98 5.37 7.32
CA LEU A 207 17.43 5.57 5.98
C LEU A 207 16.22 6.54 5.97
N TYR A 208 15.34 6.48 6.97
CA TYR A 208 14.22 7.41 7.11
C TYR A 208 14.73 8.86 7.20
N TYR A 209 15.70 9.12 8.08
CA TYR A 209 16.22 10.46 8.29
C TYR A 209 17.06 10.95 7.10
N SER A 210 17.86 10.09 6.49
CA SER A 210 18.64 10.43 5.29
C SER A 210 17.73 10.77 4.11
N MET A 211 16.64 10.02 3.88
CA MET A 211 15.66 10.38 2.86
C MET A 211 14.94 11.68 3.17
N GLN A 212 14.55 11.90 4.43
CA GLN A 212 13.92 13.15 4.85
C GLN A 212 14.84 14.34 4.56
N GLU A 213 16.11 14.23 4.93
CA GLU A 213 17.11 15.27 4.70
C GLU A 213 17.31 15.54 3.21
N PHE A 214 17.57 14.49 2.42
CA PHE A 214 17.72 14.60 0.97
C PHE A 214 16.53 15.31 0.35
N ILE A 215 15.31 14.88 0.63
CA ILE A 215 14.12 15.46 -0.01
C ILE A 215 13.92 16.90 0.44
N ARG A 216 14.18 17.22 1.71
CA ARG A 216 14.09 18.59 2.21
C ARG A 216 15.09 19.51 1.51
N THR A 217 16.28 19.00 1.20
CA THR A 217 17.35 19.78 0.57
C THR A 217 17.43 19.61 -0.95
N TRP A 218 16.61 18.74 -1.55
CA TRP A 218 16.66 18.45 -2.98
C TRP A 218 16.29 19.69 -3.77
N ARG A 219 17.29 20.25 -4.44
CA ARG A 219 17.25 21.58 -5.04
C ARG A 219 17.01 22.69 -3.99
N SER A 220 17.75 22.67 -2.90
CA SER A 220 18.04 23.91 -2.15
C SER A 220 18.75 24.89 -3.07
#